data_AF-A0A7J4KIQ9-F1
#
_entry.id   AF-A0A7J4KIQ9-F1
#
_cell.length_a   1.000
_cell.length_b   1.000
_cell.length_c   1.000
_cell.angle_alpha   90.00
_cell.angle_beta   90.00
_cell.angle_gamma   90.00
#
_symmetry.space_group_name_H-M   'P 1'
#
loop_
_entity.id
_entity.type
_entity.pdbx_description
1 polymer ?
#
loop_
_entity_poly.entity_id
_entity_poly.type
_entity_poly.pdbx_seq_one_letter_code
_entity_poly.pdbx_strand_id
1 'polypeptide(L)'
;MDFDLTNNSVVTYTPLAGYTLPNLFRMLAQNRFHISPRYAARFAYSMALSTIMSPFYIRERIKYDKPTEKTPITKDPIFIIGHWRCGTTLMHNILTRDPQFGFFTTYQTLIPSIFISGEKLFKPIVVSSLPNKRPMDDGDLGADLPQEDIYALGALSPYSYYHGWCFP
;
A
#
# COMPACT_ATOMS: atom_id res chain seq x y z
N MET A 1 -20.65 -4.56 3.18
CA MET A 1 -19.83 -5.78 3.23
C MET A 1 -19.60 -6.07 4.69
N ASP A 2 -20.36 -7.00 5.25
CA ASP A 2 -20.10 -7.47 6.61
C ASP A 2 -18.79 -8.26 6.55
N PHE A 3 -17.71 -7.65 7.03
CA PHE A 3 -16.47 -8.38 7.25
C PHE A 3 -16.75 -9.38 8.36
N ASP A 4 -17.04 -10.63 8.00
CA ASP A 4 -17.12 -11.70 8.97
C ASP A 4 -15.72 -11.96 9.55
N LEU A 5 -15.41 -11.23 10.62
CA LEU A 5 -14.16 -11.35 11.36
C LEU A 5 -14.11 -12.65 12.19
N THR A 6 -15.20 -13.44 12.23
CA THR A 6 -15.26 -14.67 13.02
C THR A 6 -14.52 -15.83 12.35
N ASN A 7 -14.34 -15.78 11.02
CA ASN A 7 -13.61 -16.79 10.25
C ASN A 7 -12.33 -16.23 9.60
N ASN A 8 -11.41 -15.74 10.45
CA ASN A 8 -10.19 -15.03 10.07
C ASN A 8 -9.02 -15.94 9.65
N SER A 9 -9.21 -17.26 9.55
CA SER A 9 -8.19 -18.24 9.15
C SER A 9 -7.76 -18.08 7.70
N VAL A 10 -8.60 -17.44 6.87
CA VAL A 10 -8.33 -17.20 5.46
C VAL A 10 -7.61 -15.85 5.29
N VAL A 11 -6.45 -15.90 4.62
CA VAL A 11 -5.70 -14.73 4.18
C VAL A 11 -6.35 -14.16 2.91
N THR A 12 -7.63 -13.80 2.99
CA THR A 12 -8.38 -13.28 1.83
C THR A 12 -8.10 -11.79 1.61
N TYR A 13 -7.88 -11.05 2.70
CA TYR A 13 -7.65 -9.61 2.69
C TYR A 13 -6.52 -9.26 3.65
N THR A 14 -5.31 -9.13 3.10
CA THR A 14 -4.15 -8.66 3.87
C THR A 14 -3.66 -7.33 3.30
N PRO A 15 -3.80 -6.22 4.06
CA PRO A 15 -3.35 -4.91 3.60
C PRO A 15 -1.83 -4.81 3.60
N LEU A 16 -1.13 -5.83 4.11
CA LEU A 16 0.29 -5.82 4.41
C LEU A 16 1.17 -6.42 3.29
N ALA A 17 0.60 -6.85 2.15
CA ALA A 17 1.33 -7.61 1.14
C ALA A 17 2.57 -6.90 0.57
N GLY A 18 2.56 -5.56 0.48
CA GLY A 18 3.71 -4.78 0.02
C GLY A 18 4.48 -4.04 1.11
N TYR A 19 4.31 -4.45 2.37
CA TYR A 19 5.02 -3.83 3.49
C TYR A 19 6.50 -4.22 3.46
N THR A 20 7.36 -3.31 3.92
CA THR A 20 8.79 -3.63 4.03
C THR A 20 9.07 -4.41 5.31
N LEU A 21 10.05 -5.31 5.24
CA LEU A 21 10.48 -6.09 6.41
C LEU A 21 10.89 -5.19 7.60
N PRO A 22 11.66 -4.10 7.42
CA PRO A 22 11.95 -3.17 8.52
C PRO A 22 10.70 -2.52 9.12
N ASN A 23 9.69 -2.20 8.32
CA ASN A 23 8.45 -1.62 8.83
C ASN A 23 7.66 -2.65 9.65
N LEU A 24 7.55 -3.90 9.18
CA LEU A 24 6.90 -4.97 9.96
C LEU A 24 7.60 -5.22 11.30
N PHE A 25 8.94 -5.21 11.33
CA PHE A 25 9.68 -5.31 12.59
C PHE A 25 9.46 -4.10 13.51
N ARG A 26 9.40 -2.88 12.96
CA ARG A 26 9.09 -1.68 13.73
C ARG A 26 7.69 -1.77 14.34
N MET A 27 6.71 -2.23 13.58
CA MET A 27 5.34 -2.45 14.07
C MET A 27 5.30 -3.51 15.17
N LEU A 28 6.03 -4.62 15.02
CA LEU A 28 6.16 -5.62 16.08
C LEU A 28 6.73 -5.01 17.36
N ALA A 29 7.82 -4.27 17.25
CA ALA A 29 8.46 -3.64 18.39
C ALA A 29 7.52 -2.65 19.12
N GLN A 30 6.78 -1.83 18.36
CA GLN A 30 5.79 -0.91 18.93
C GLN A 30 4.64 -1.64 19.65
N ASN A 31 4.24 -2.79 19.15
CA ASN A 31 3.23 -3.66 19.77
C ASN A 31 3.82 -4.64 20.79
N ARG A 32 5.10 -4.46 21.19
CA ARG A 32 5.81 -5.33 22.15
C ARG A 32 5.81 -6.81 21.76
N PHE A 33 5.85 -7.09 20.46
CA PHE A 33 5.79 -8.42 19.86
C PHE A 33 4.53 -9.21 20.20
N HIS A 34 3.45 -8.54 20.64
CA HIS A 34 2.17 -9.18 20.86
C HIS A 34 1.37 -9.24 19.57
N ILE A 35 1.13 -10.46 19.10
CA ILE A 35 0.22 -10.74 17.99
C ILE A 35 -0.88 -11.64 18.55
N SER A 36 -2.13 -11.18 18.44
CA SER A 36 -3.26 -12.04 18.79
C SER A 36 -3.26 -13.27 17.86
N PRO A 37 -3.48 -14.50 18.38
CA PRO A 37 -3.52 -15.71 17.56
C PRO A 37 -4.45 -15.60 16.35
N ARG A 38 -5.53 -14.80 16.47
CA ARG A 38 -6.50 -14.51 15.40
C ARG A 38 -5.89 -13.84 14.15
N TYR A 39 -4.72 -13.21 14.27
CA TYR A 39 -4.02 -12.51 13.19
C TYR A 39 -2.69 -13.16 12.78
N ALA A 40 -2.26 -14.23 13.48
CA ALA A 40 -0.96 -14.84 13.28
C ALA A 40 -0.73 -15.31 11.84
N ALA A 41 -1.72 -15.94 11.20
CA ALA A 41 -1.63 -16.40 9.81
C ALA A 41 -1.42 -15.25 8.81
N ARG A 42 -2.15 -14.13 8.99
CA ARG A 42 -2.01 -12.93 8.14
C ARG A 42 -0.64 -12.31 8.32
N PHE A 43 -0.20 -12.16 9.57
CA PHE A 43 1.11 -11.61 9.86
C PHE A 43 2.23 -12.48 9.30
N ALA A 44 2.14 -13.81 9.44
CA ALA A 44 3.11 -14.75 8.87
C ALA A 44 3.17 -14.66 7.34
N TYR A 45 2.02 -14.55 6.67
CA TYR A 45 1.95 -14.32 5.23
C TYR A 45 2.65 -13.02 4.81
N SER A 46 2.38 -11.93 5.52
CA SER A 46 3.02 -10.63 5.26
C SER A 46 4.52 -10.69 5.48
N MET A 47 4.97 -11.31 6.57
CA MET A 47 6.40 -11.53 6.82
C MET A 47 7.06 -12.34 5.70
N ALA A 48 6.41 -13.39 5.20
CA ALA A 48 6.92 -14.19 4.10
C ALA A 48 7.07 -13.36 2.81
N LEU A 49 6.03 -12.63 2.41
CA LEU A 49 6.09 -11.75 1.24
C LEU A 49 7.15 -10.65 1.38
N SER A 50 7.17 -9.95 2.51
CA SER A 50 8.17 -8.91 2.78
C SER A 50 9.59 -9.44 2.77
N THR A 51 9.79 -10.70 3.20
CA THR A 51 11.10 -11.37 3.12
C THR A 51 11.48 -11.64 1.66
N ILE A 52 10.56 -12.15 0.84
CA ILE A 52 10.78 -12.39 -0.60
C ILE A 52 11.08 -11.08 -1.34
N MET A 53 10.41 -9.98 -0.96
CA MET A 53 10.59 -8.66 -1.57
C MET A 53 11.84 -7.92 -1.06
N SER A 54 12.42 -8.32 0.08
CA SER A 54 13.55 -7.63 0.71
C SER A 54 14.79 -7.43 -0.19
N PRO A 55 15.27 -8.40 -1.01
CA PRO A 55 16.41 -8.13 -1.90
C PRO A 55 16.10 -7.06 -2.96
N PHE A 56 14.87 -7.04 -3.47
CA PHE A 56 14.43 -6.02 -4.43
C PHE A 56 14.35 -4.65 -3.78
N TYR A 57 13.83 -4.58 -2.55
CA TYR A 57 13.80 -3.36 -1.74
C TYR A 57 15.21 -2.81 -1.49
N ILE A 58 16.15 -3.66 -1.06
CA ILE A 58 17.54 -3.24 -0.82
C ILE A 58 18.16 -2.70 -2.11
N ARG A 59 17.96 -3.40 -3.25
CA ARG A 59 18.44 -2.96 -4.56
C ARG A 59 17.84 -1.61 -4.98
N GLU A 60 16.54 -1.45 -4.80
CA GLU A 60 15.81 -0.21 -5.09
C GLU A 60 16.43 0.96 -4.31
N ARG A 61 16.60 0.79 -2.99
CA ARG A 61 17.17 1.82 -2.12
C ARG A 61 18.59 2.22 -2.49
N ILE A 62 19.46 1.23 -2.72
CA ILE A 62 20.84 1.49 -3.14
C ILE A 62 20.88 2.32 -4.43
N LYS A 63 19.98 2.02 -5.38
CA LYS A 63 19.97 2.67 -6.69
C LYS A 63 19.29 4.03 -6.68
N TYR A 64 18.19 4.19 -5.95
CA TYR A 64 17.27 5.32 -6.10
C TYR A 64 17.15 6.23 -4.88
N ASP A 65 17.55 5.85 -3.66
CA ASP A 65 17.44 6.75 -2.49
C ASP A 65 18.15 8.09 -2.75
N LYS A 66 19.41 8.06 -3.19
CA LYS A 66 20.20 9.28 -3.44
C LYS A 66 19.64 10.12 -4.60
N PRO A 67 19.30 9.57 -5.78
CA PRO A 67 18.62 10.33 -6.83
C PRO A 67 17.29 10.94 -6.40
N THR A 68 16.47 10.18 -5.67
CA THR A 68 15.15 10.65 -5.20
C THR A 68 15.29 11.81 -4.22
N GLU A 69 16.19 11.73 -3.25
CA GLU A 69 16.48 12.83 -2.32
C GLU A 69 16.96 14.11 -3.03
N LYS A 70 17.66 13.96 -4.16
CA LYS A 70 18.18 15.08 -4.95
C LYS A 70 17.20 15.59 -6.00
N THR A 71 16.04 14.95 -6.17
CA THR A 71 15.08 15.32 -7.21
C THR A 71 14.31 16.57 -6.76
N PRO A 72 14.48 17.73 -7.44
CA PRO A 72 13.76 18.94 -7.06
C PRO A 72 12.28 18.83 -7.42
N ILE A 73 11.42 19.20 -6.48
CA ILE A 73 9.99 19.38 -6.75
C ILE A 73 9.83 20.76 -7.38
N THR A 74 9.55 20.82 -8.68
CA THR A 74 9.54 22.07 -9.47
C THR A 74 8.19 22.79 -9.49
N LYS A 75 7.12 22.09 -9.07
CA LYS A 75 5.75 22.61 -9.00
C LYS A 75 5.15 22.31 -7.63
N ASP A 76 4.34 23.21 -7.11
CA ASP A 76 3.70 23.02 -5.81
C ASP A 76 2.74 21.81 -5.85
N PRO A 77 2.86 20.86 -4.91
CA PRO A 77 1.95 19.71 -4.83
C PRO A 77 0.56 20.13 -4.33
N ILE A 78 -0.47 19.45 -4.83
CA ILE A 78 -1.85 19.61 -4.35
C ILE A 78 -2.14 18.51 -3.35
N PHE A 79 -2.56 18.90 -2.15
CA PHE A 79 -3.07 17.97 -1.13
C PHE A 79 -4.60 18.05 -1.08
N ILE A 80 -5.27 16.91 -1.24
CA ILE A 80 -6.72 16.79 -1.09
C ILE A 80 -6.99 16.21 0.30
N ILE A 81 -7.52 17.03 1.19
CA ILE A 81 -7.81 16.65 2.58
C ILE A 81 -9.31 16.84 2.81
N GLY A 82 -9.94 15.86 3.46
CA GLY A 82 -11.35 15.94 3.81
C GLY A 82 -11.81 14.73 4.60
N HIS A 83 -13.04 14.80 5.11
CA HIS A 83 -13.67 13.66 5.75
C HIS A 83 -14.01 12.58 4.72
N TRP A 84 -14.12 11.35 5.23
CA TRP A 84 -14.45 10.20 4.41
C TRP A 84 -15.83 10.41 3.80
N ARG A 85 -15.99 10.00 2.55
CA ARG A 85 -17.27 10.13 1.80
C ARG A 85 -17.70 11.57 1.47
N CYS A 86 -16.79 12.54 1.50
CA CYS A 86 -17.04 13.91 1.02
C CYS A 86 -16.70 14.15 -0.46
N GLY A 87 -16.49 13.09 -1.26
CA GLY A 87 -16.19 13.21 -2.70
C GLY A 87 -14.73 13.54 -3.04
N THR A 88 -13.81 13.45 -2.07
CA THR A 88 -12.36 13.67 -2.28
C THR A 88 -11.78 12.73 -3.34
N THR A 89 -12.18 11.46 -3.35
CA THR A 89 -11.77 10.48 -4.37
C THR A 89 -12.25 10.87 -5.77
N LEU A 90 -13.47 11.42 -5.90
CA LEU A 90 -13.98 11.91 -7.19
C LEU A 90 -13.17 13.12 -7.67
N MET A 91 -12.90 14.08 -6.78
CA MET A 91 -12.06 15.24 -7.08
C MET A 91 -10.65 14.81 -7.52
N HIS A 92 -10.03 13.87 -6.79
CA HIS A 92 -8.73 13.30 -7.16
C HIS A 92 -8.76 12.71 -8.57
N ASN A 93 -9.76 11.88 -8.88
CA ASN A 93 -9.93 11.29 -10.20
C ASN A 93 -10.09 12.33 -11.32
N ILE A 94 -10.81 13.43 -11.08
CA ILE A 94 -10.95 14.52 -12.06
C ILE A 94 -9.60 15.19 -12.31
N LEU A 95 -8.85 15.54 -11.25
CA LEU A 95 -7.54 16.18 -11.40
C LEU A 95 -6.54 15.30 -12.15
N THR A 96 -6.58 13.99 -11.94
CA THR A 96 -5.69 13.04 -12.64
C THR A 96 -5.95 12.91 -14.16
N ARG A 97 -6.97 13.58 -14.70
CA ARG A 97 -7.21 13.67 -16.15
C ARG A 97 -6.38 14.76 -16.81
N ASP A 98 -5.86 15.72 -16.03
CA ASP A 98 -5.00 16.77 -16.54
C ASP A 98 -3.53 16.28 -16.53
N PRO A 99 -2.86 16.24 -17.70
CA PRO A 99 -1.49 15.73 -17.81
C PRO A 99 -0.45 16.60 -17.07
N GLN A 100 -0.83 17.78 -16.57
CA GLN A 100 0.08 18.59 -15.75
C GLN A 100 0.36 17.98 -14.37
N PHE A 101 -0.50 17.07 -13.89
CA PHE A 101 -0.41 16.45 -12.57
C PHE A 101 0.11 15.01 -12.64
N GLY A 102 1.05 14.69 -11.76
CA GLY A 102 1.37 13.31 -11.41
C GLY A 102 0.45 12.82 -10.28
N PHE A 103 0.22 11.51 -10.22
CA PHE A 103 -0.55 10.86 -9.17
C PHE A 103 0.02 9.47 -8.88
N PHE A 104 -0.34 8.91 -7.72
CA PHE A 104 0.04 7.54 -7.40
C PHE A 104 -0.95 6.55 -8.00
N THR A 105 -0.44 5.52 -8.66
CA THR A 105 -1.27 4.43 -9.15
C THR A 105 -1.54 3.39 -8.05
N THR A 106 -2.57 2.57 -8.24
CA THR A 106 -2.85 1.44 -7.33
C THR A 106 -1.64 0.51 -7.17
N TYR A 107 -0.89 0.24 -8.25
CA TYR A 107 0.34 -0.55 -8.19
C TYR A 107 1.39 0.10 -7.27
N GLN A 108 1.65 1.39 -7.46
CA GLN A 108 2.65 2.12 -6.69
C GLN A 108 2.27 2.21 -5.21
N THR A 109 0.98 2.35 -4.91
CA THR A 109 0.51 2.45 -3.52
C THR A 109 0.53 1.11 -2.79
N LEU A 110 0.30 0.00 -3.49
CA LEU A 110 0.36 -1.33 -2.91
C LEU A 110 1.79 -1.83 -2.71
N ILE A 111 2.72 -1.46 -3.59
CA ILE A 111 4.12 -1.90 -3.54
C ILE A 111 5.06 -0.67 -3.63
N PRO A 112 5.03 0.24 -2.64
CA PRO A 112 5.72 1.52 -2.73
C PRO A 112 7.24 1.41 -2.59
N SER A 113 7.74 0.27 -2.12
CA SER A 113 9.15 0.09 -1.79
C SER A 113 10.01 -0.39 -2.95
N ILE A 114 9.39 -0.84 -4.06
CA ILE A 114 10.09 -1.42 -5.22
C ILE A 114 9.47 -1.04 -6.58
N PHE A 115 8.59 -0.04 -6.64
CA PHE A 115 7.83 0.25 -7.87
C PHE A 115 8.67 0.85 -9.01
N ILE A 116 9.81 1.51 -8.71
CA ILE A 116 10.63 2.21 -9.71
C ILE A 116 11.31 1.19 -10.64
N SER A 117 11.86 0.10 -10.10
CA SER A 117 12.47 -0.96 -10.93
C SER A 117 11.67 -2.25 -11.02
N GLY A 118 10.68 -2.44 -10.15
CA GLY A 118 9.91 -3.67 -10.03
C GLY A 118 8.70 -3.78 -10.94
N GLU A 119 8.33 -2.73 -11.69
CA GLU A 119 7.04 -2.68 -12.40
C GLU A 119 6.80 -3.91 -13.28
N LYS A 120 7.77 -4.27 -14.15
CA LYS A 120 7.62 -5.41 -15.07
C LYS A 120 7.42 -6.76 -14.37
N LEU A 121 7.97 -6.92 -13.17
CA LEU A 121 7.93 -8.18 -12.43
C LEU A 121 6.71 -8.26 -11.50
N PHE A 122 6.41 -7.17 -10.79
CA PHE A 122 5.42 -7.18 -9.71
C PHE A 122 4.04 -6.66 -10.14
N LYS A 123 3.95 -5.78 -11.13
CA LYS A 123 2.66 -5.26 -11.60
C LYS A 123 1.71 -6.36 -12.10
N PRO A 124 2.16 -7.38 -12.87
CA PRO A 124 1.27 -8.48 -13.27
C PRO A 124 0.69 -9.27 -12.09
N ILE A 125 1.47 -9.42 -11.01
CA ILE A 125 1.02 -10.09 -9.77
C ILE A 125 -0.02 -9.24 -9.05
N VAL A 126 0.18 -7.91 -9.02
CA VAL A 126 -0.81 -6.99 -8.46
C VAL A 126 -2.10 -7.04 -9.29
N VAL A 127 -2.01 -6.96 -10.61
CA VAL A 127 -3.17 -7.04 -11.51
C VAL A 127 -3.97 -8.32 -11.29
N SER A 128 -3.31 -9.48 -11.15
CA SER A 128 -4.01 -10.75 -10.91
C SER A 128 -4.63 -10.86 -9.51
N SER A 129 -4.15 -10.08 -8.55
CA SER A 129 -4.68 -10.05 -7.18
C SER A 129 -5.82 -9.06 -6.96
N LEU A 130 -6.00 -8.09 -7.87
CA LEU A 130 -7.00 -7.03 -7.72
C LEU A 130 -8.38 -7.49 -8.22
N PRO A 131 -9.47 -7.19 -7.50
CA PRO A 131 -10.81 -7.28 -8.08
C PRO A 131 -10.99 -6.17 -9.13
N ASN A 132 -11.87 -6.42 -10.12
CA ASN A 132 -12.19 -5.41 -11.14
C ASN A 132 -12.92 -4.18 -10.59
N LYS A 133 -13.59 -4.35 -9.44
CA LYS A 133 -14.45 -3.33 -8.81
C LYS A 133 -14.10 -3.16 -7.35
N ARG A 134 -14.22 -1.91 -6.89
CA ARG A 134 -14.03 -1.53 -5.49
C ARG A 134 -15.17 -2.10 -4.64
N PRO A 135 -14.87 -2.88 -3.58
CA PRO A 135 -15.90 -3.56 -2.80
C PRO A 135 -16.82 -2.61 -2.01
N MET A 136 -16.40 -1.36 -1.79
CA MET A 136 -17.15 -0.38 -0.99
C MET A 136 -18.20 0.41 -1.78
N ASP A 137 -17.99 0.64 -3.07
CA ASP A 137 -18.82 1.56 -3.87
C ASP A 137 -18.86 1.25 -5.38
N ASP A 138 -18.44 0.04 -5.79
CA ASP A 138 -18.50 -0.47 -7.18
C ASP A 138 -17.79 0.40 -8.23
N GLY A 139 -16.90 1.29 -7.79
CA GLY A 139 -16.02 2.04 -8.69
C GLY A 139 -14.95 1.14 -9.33
N ASP A 140 -14.37 1.59 -10.44
CA ASP A 140 -13.30 0.86 -11.11
C ASP A 140 -12.07 0.76 -10.21
N LEU A 141 -11.43 -0.41 -10.24
CA LEU A 141 -10.15 -0.67 -9.58
C LEU A 141 -9.20 -1.30 -10.59
N GLY A 142 -7.98 -0.77 -10.68
CA GLY A 142 -6.99 -1.25 -11.63
C GLY A 142 -5.60 -0.76 -11.24
N ALA A 143 -4.58 -1.54 -11.59
CA ALA A 143 -3.20 -1.28 -11.18
C ALA A 143 -2.69 0.11 -11.61
N ASP A 144 -3.18 0.63 -12.74
CA ASP A 144 -2.81 1.94 -13.31
C ASP A 144 -3.77 3.07 -12.95
N LEU A 145 -4.88 2.75 -12.28
CA LEU A 145 -5.85 3.77 -11.86
C LEU A 145 -5.32 4.58 -10.66
N PRO A 146 -5.71 5.86 -10.55
CA PRO A 146 -5.34 6.70 -9.42
C PRO A 146 -5.75 6.08 -8.08
N GLN A 147 -4.88 6.20 -7.08
CA GLN A 147 -5.13 5.65 -5.75
C GLN A 147 -4.65 6.59 -4.65
N GLU A 148 -5.33 6.53 -3.51
CA GLU A 148 -4.98 7.27 -2.29
C GLU A 148 -3.65 6.77 -1.70
N ASP A 149 -2.86 7.70 -1.16
CA ASP A 149 -1.50 7.46 -0.65
C ASP A 149 -1.46 6.66 0.67
N ILE A 150 -2.59 6.56 1.37
CA ILE A 150 -2.73 5.93 2.68
C ILE A 150 -2.23 4.48 2.73
N TYR A 151 -2.37 3.71 1.65
CA TYR A 151 -1.85 2.34 1.56
C TYR A 151 -0.32 2.33 1.53
N ALA A 152 0.28 3.23 0.75
CA ALA A 152 1.73 3.38 0.69
C ALA A 152 2.30 3.85 2.02
N LEU A 153 1.65 4.82 2.67
CA LEU A 153 2.04 5.29 3.99
C LEU A 153 2.04 4.17 5.02
N GLY A 154 1.04 3.30 4.98
CA GLY A 154 1.02 2.10 5.83
C GLY A 154 2.18 1.15 5.53
N ALA A 155 2.51 0.93 4.26
CA ALA A 155 3.58 0.00 3.86
C ALA A 155 4.99 0.49 4.17
N LEU A 156 5.21 1.81 4.10
CA LEU A 156 6.52 2.45 4.35
C LEU A 156 6.73 2.90 5.79
N SER A 157 5.66 3.11 6.56
CA SER A 157 5.73 3.70 7.90
C SER A 157 4.89 2.92 8.92
N PRO A 158 5.18 3.07 10.22
CA PRO A 158 4.40 2.46 11.28
C PRO A 158 3.12 3.24 11.63
N TYR A 159 2.75 4.27 10.84
CA TYR A 159 1.65 5.17 11.14
C TYR A 159 0.53 5.02 10.10
N SER A 160 -0.36 4.05 10.31
CA SER A 160 -1.56 3.90 9.48
C SER A 160 -2.67 3.18 10.22
N TYR A 161 -3.92 3.59 10.00
CA TYR A 161 -5.07 2.89 10.58
C TYR A 161 -5.25 1.48 10.00
N TYR A 162 -4.68 1.18 8.82
CA TYR A 162 -4.69 -0.17 8.24
C TYR A 162 -3.97 -1.20 9.12
N HIS A 163 -3.09 -0.75 10.01
CA HIS A 163 -2.39 -1.64 10.95
C HIS A 163 -3.34 -2.32 11.94
N GLY A 164 -4.50 -1.71 12.23
CA GLY A 164 -5.55 -2.31 13.06
C GLY A 164 -6.21 -3.56 12.47
N TRP A 165 -5.96 -3.87 11.19
CA TRP A 165 -6.41 -5.13 10.60
C TRP A 165 -5.51 -6.32 10.95
N CYS A 166 -4.34 -6.06 11.54
CA CYS A 166 -3.30 -7.06 11.78
C CYS A 166 -2.81 -7.12 13.23
N PHE A 167 -3.06 -6.08 14.01
CA PHE A 167 -2.71 -6.00 15.43
C PHE A 167 -3.97 -5.68 16.26
N PRO A 168 -4.07 -6.22 17.49
CA PRO A 168 -5.23 -5.99 18.36
C PRO A 168 -5.42 -4.52 18.72
#